data_AF-A0A819ZAW0-F1
#
_entry.id   AF-A0A819ZAW0-F1
#
_cell.length_a   1.000
_cell.length_b   1.000
_cell.length_c   1.000
_cell.angle_alpha   90.00
_cell.angle_beta   90.00
_cell.angle_gamma   90.00
#
_symmetry.space_group_name_H-M   'P 1'
#
loop_
_entity.id
_entity.type
_entity.pdbx_description
1 polymer ?
#
loop_
_entity_poly.entity_id
_entity_poly.type
_entity_poly.pdbx_seq_one_letter_code
_entity_poly.pdbx_strand_id
1 'polypeptide(L)'
;MTKVQAKHVLYDEILEHAIQCRTLNEHFFSRDEILEKVRAFVLSDVSQPCMIFGKSGSGKSSIMAQITIKVLEWFRNPSSVSIIIRFLGVTPLSSDIRRPLMSIIQQICILYHLAPLSPVQDSTTTEELKTILQNLFMQIPISEQLILLFDSID
;
A
#
# COMPACT_ATOMS: atom_id res chain seq x y z
N MET A 1 5.61 21.87 10.88
CA MET A 1 5.94 21.62 9.47
C MET A 1 4.99 22.41 8.57
N THR A 2 5.46 23.02 7.48
CA THR A 2 4.58 23.70 6.51
C THR A 2 3.90 22.66 5.60
N LYS A 3 2.73 22.97 5.02
CA LYS A 3 2.00 22.06 4.10
C LYS A 3 2.87 21.60 2.91
N VAL A 4 3.76 22.47 2.43
CA VAL A 4 4.69 22.17 1.32
C VAL A 4 5.72 21.13 1.74
N GLN A 5 6.27 21.24 2.95
CA GLN A 5 7.29 20.32 3.44
C GLN A 5 6.73 18.93 3.75
N ALA A 6 5.52 18.85 4.30
CA ALA A 6 4.83 17.57 4.52
C ALA A 6 4.57 16.82 3.20
N LYS A 7 4.22 17.56 2.13
CA LYS A 7 3.99 16.99 0.80
C LYS A 7 5.29 16.41 0.20
N HIS A 8 6.43 17.07 0.42
CA HIS A 8 7.73 16.59 -0.04
C HIS A 8 8.14 15.27 0.62
N VAL A 9 7.99 15.18 1.95
CA VAL A 9 8.31 13.96 2.72
C VAL A 9 7.50 12.75 2.24
N LEU A 10 6.20 12.94 1.97
CA LEU A 10 5.36 11.87 1.45
C LEU A 10 5.82 11.40 0.05
N TYR A 11 6.18 12.33 -0.83
CA TYR A 11 6.66 11.96 -2.17
C TYR A 11 7.98 11.20 -2.10
N ASP A 12 8.90 11.63 -1.23
CA ASP A 12 10.17 10.93 -1.01
C ASP A 12 9.92 9.50 -0.52
N GLU A 13 9.03 9.30 0.47
CA GLU A 13 8.63 7.97 0.95
C GLU A 13 8.03 7.10 -0.17
N ILE A 14 7.11 7.66 -0.97
CA ILE A 14 6.49 6.95 -2.09
C ILE A 14 7.55 6.54 -3.13
N LEU A 15 8.48 7.44 -3.44
CA LEU A 15 9.58 7.18 -4.38
C LEU A 15 10.49 6.07 -3.86
N GLU A 16 10.84 6.07 -2.57
CA GLU A 16 11.63 5.01 -1.95
C GLU A 16 10.97 3.64 -2.10
N HIS A 17 9.66 3.54 -1.83
CA HIS A 17 8.92 2.28 -2.04
C HIS A 17 8.84 1.86 -3.52
N ALA A 18 8.72 2.81 -4.44
CA ALA A 18 8.73 2.53 -5.87
C ALA A 18 10.10 2.04 -6.36
N ILE A 19 11.19 2.66 -5.88
CA ILE A 19 12.57 2.23 -6.14
C ILE A 19 12.78 0.82 -5.60
N GLN A 20 12.35 0.55 -4.36
CA GLN A 20 12.44 -0.78 -3.77
C GLN A 20 11.69 -1.84 -4.61
N CYS A 21 10.50 -1.52 -5.11
CA CYS A 21 9.78 -2.41 -6.03
C CYS A 21 10.60 -2.69 -7.28
N ARG A 22 11.18 -1.65 -7.90
CA ARG A 22 11.99 -1.83 -9.11
C ARG A 22 13.19 -2.73 -8.87
N THR A 23 13.96 -2.48 -7.81
CA THR A 23 15.13 -3.27 -7.43
C THR A 23 14.79 -4.74 -7.20
N LEU A 24 13.67 -5.02 -6.51
CA LEU A 24 13.23 -6.39 -6.22
C LEU A 24 12.80 -7.16 -7.48
N ASN A 25 12.43 -6.46 -8.55
CA ASN A 25 12.00 -7.05 -9.81
C ASN A 25 13.16 -7.35 -10.77
N GLU A 26 14.32 -6.71 -10.63
CA GLU A 26 15.48 -6.93 -11.52
C GLU A 26 15.97 -8.39 -11.53
N HIS A 27 15.74 -9.12 -10.43
CA HIS A 27 16.16 -10.52 -10.26
C HIS A 27 14.98 -11.46 -10.01
N PHE A 28 13.77 -11.07 -10.41
CA PHE A 28 12.59 -11.89 -10.18
C PHE A 28 12.55 -13.10 -11.12
N PHE A 29 12.62 -14.29 -10.55
CA PHE A 29 12.34 -15.54 -11.25
C PHE A 29 10.87 -15.86 -11.15
N SER A 30 10.27 -16.38 -12.23
CA SER A 30 8.82 -16.60 -12.32
C SER A 30 8.26 -17.40 -11.14
N ARG A 31 7.03 -17.04 -10.75
CA ARG A 31 6.24 -17.64 -9.66
C ARG A 31 4.78 -17.68 -10.06
N ASP A 32 4.52 -18.17 -11.27
CA ASP A 32 3.24 -17.98 -11.95
C ASP A 32 2.06 -18.57 -11.16
N GLU A 33 2.26 -19.71 -10.48
CA GLU A 33 1.22 -20.30 -9.63
C GLU A 33 0.78 -19.38 -8.48
N ILE A 34 1.74 -18.70 -7.82
CA ILE A 34 1.43 -17.78 -6.72
C ILE A 34 0.76 -16.52 -7.26
N LEU A 35 1.28 -15.99 -8.37
CA LEU A 35 0.73 -14.79 -9.01
C LEU A 35 -0.71 -15.03 -9.49
N GLU A 36 -1.03 -16.21 -10.03
CA GLU A 36 -2.39 -16.56 -10.42
C GLU A 36 -3.32 -16.72 -9.22
N LYS A 37 -2.86 -17.25 -8.08
CA LYS A 37 -3.65 -17.29 -6.83
C LYS A 37 -3.96 -15.87 -6.32
N VAL A 38 -2.97 -14.98 -6.35
CA VAL A 38 -3.16 -13.58 -5.94
C VAL A 38 -4.08 -12.86 -6.92
N ARG A 39 -3.93 -13.07 -8.23
CA ARG A 39 -4.83 -12.53 -9.24
C ARG A 39 -6.27 -12.97 -9.01
N ALA A 40 -6.50 -14.27 -8.81
CA ALA A 40 -7.83 -14.81 -8.53
C ALA A 40 -8.44 -14.18 -7.27
N PHE A 41 -7.63 -13.98 -6.23
CA PHE A 41 -8.04 -13.26 -5.01
C PHE A 41 -8.41 -11.80 -5.29
N VAL A 42 -7.53 -11.04 -5.98
CA VAL A 42 -7.72 -9.61 -6.27
C VAL A 42 -8.98 -9.36 -7.12
N LEU A 43 -9.36 -10.32 -7.97
CA LEU A 43 -10.56 -10.24 -8.81
C LEU A 43 -11.81 -10.86 -8.17
N SER A 44 -11.73 -11.32 -6.92
CA SER A 44 -12.85 -11.94 -6.20
C SER A 44 -13.58 -10.95 -5.29
N ASP A 45 -14.77 -11.32 -4.84
CA ASP A 45 -15.56 -10.54 -3.87
C ASP A 45 -15.15 -10.80 -2.40
N VAL A 46 -13.95 -11.34 -2.16
CA VAL A 46 -13.47 -11.66 -0.81
C VAL A 46 -13.11 -10.38 -0.07
N SER A 47 -13.71 -10.17 1.11
CA SER A 47 -13.50 -8.98 1.94
C SER A 47 -12.35 -9.10 2.95
N GLN A 48 -11.68 -10.25 3.02
CA GLN A 48 -10.55 -10.50 3.91
C GLN A 48 -9.22 -10.22 3.21
N PRO A 49 -8.19 -9.75 3.92
CA PRO A 49 -6.87 -9.54 3.33
C PRO A 49 -6.22 -10.87 2.91
N CYS A 50 -5.48 -10.85 1.80
CA CYS A 50 -4.64 -11.97 1.37
C CYS A 50 -3.27 -11.89 2.04
N MET A 51 -2.81 -13.01 2.61
CA MET A 51 -1.51 -13.12 3.26
C MET A 51 -0.58 -14.03 2.45
N ILE A 52 0.62 -13.52 2.13
CA ILE A 52 1.73 -14.28 1.56
C ILE A 52 2.72 -14.57 2.68
N PHE A 53 2.83 -15.83 3.11
CA PHE A 53 3.71 -16.24 4.20
C PHE A 53 4.68 -17.33 3.74
N GLY A 54 5.79 -17.46 4.47
CA GLY A 54 6.88 -18.37 4.12
C GLY A 54 8.16 -18.01 4.84
N LYS A 55 9.12 -18.93 4.85
CA LYS A 55 10.42 -18.76 5.53
C LYS A 55 11.13 -17.47 5.09
N SER A 56 11.97 -16.91 5.96
CA SER A 56 12.83 -15.78 5.58
C SER A 56 13.64 -16.12 4.32
N GLY A 57 13.81 -15.16 3.41
CA GLY A 57 14.50 -15.36 2.13
C GLY A 57 13.71 -16.14 1.07
N SER A 58 12.46 -16.54 1.30
CA SER A 58 11.64 -17.25 0.29
C SER A 58 11.17 -16.39 -0.90
N GLY A 59 11.49 -15.09 -0.92
CA GLY A 59 11.15 -14.18 -2.02
C GLY A 59 9.77 -13.52 -1.92
N LYS A 60 9.16 -13.47 -0.72
CA LYS A 60 7.85 -12.83 -0.48
C LYS A 60 7.81 -11.38 -0.96
N SER A 61 8.80 -10.57 -0.56
CA SER A 61 8.91 -9.17 -0.97
C SER A 61 9.06 -9.02 -2.49
N SER A 62 9.78 -9.93 -3.14
CA SER A 62 9.90 -9.96 -4.60
C SER A 62 8.58 -10.33 -5.28
N ILE A 63 7.80 -11.25 -4.71
CA ILE A 63 6.44 -11.55 -5.19
C ILE A 63 5.54 -10.30 -5.05
N MET A 64 5.60 -9.61 -3.92
CA MET A 64 4.83 -8.38 -3.72
C MET A 64 5.23 -7.27 -4.71
N ALA A 65 6.53 -7.09 -4.95
CA ALA A 65 7.02 -6.16 -5.96
C ALA A 65 6.54 -6.52 -7.37
N GLN A 66 6.47 -7.82 -7.70
CA GLN A 66 5.99 -8.28 -9.00
C GLN A 66 4.46 -8.10 -9.15
N ILE A 67 3.70 -8.25 -8.06
CA ILE A 67 2.25 -7.96 -8.05
C ILE A 67 2.02 -6.50 -8.45
N THR A 68 2.79 -5.54 -7.90
CA THR A 68 2.67 -4.11 -8.23
C THR A 68 2.83 -3.82 -9.73
N ILE A 69 3.68 -4.58 -10.43
CA ILE A 69 3.85 -4.44 -11.89
C ILE A 69 2.67 -5.06 -12.65
N LYS A 70 2.23 -6.25 -12.25
CA LYS A 70 1.26 -7.05 -13.01
C LYS A 70 -0.19 -6.71 -12.74
N VAL A 71 -0.50 -6.19 -11.56
CA VAL A 71 -1.89 -6.09 -11.08
C VAL A 71 -2.76 -5.24 -12.00
N LEU A 72 -2.21 -4.18 -12.61
CA LEU A 72 -2.93 -3.36 -13.58
C LEU A 72 -3.34 -4.14 -14.83
N GLU A 73 -2.55 -5.13 -15.27
CA GLU A 73 -2.86 -6.00 -16.42
C GLU A 73 -4.07 -6.92 -16.14
N TRP A 74 -4.45 -7.10 -14.88
CA TRP A 74 -5.56 -7.98 -14.49
C TRP A 74 -6.93 -7.32 -14.64
N PHE A 75 -6.98 -5.98 -14.72
CA PHE A 75 -8.22 -5.22 -14.80
C PHE A 75 -8.51 -4.76 -16.22
N ARG A 76 -9.80 -4.75 -16.60
CA ARG A 76 -10.25 -4.22 -17.89
C ARG A 76 -10.05 -2.71 -18.03
N ASN A 77 -10.11 -1.99 -16.90
CA ASN A 77 -9.87 -0.56 -16.83
C ASN A 77 -8.73 -0.28 -15.83
N PRO A 78 -7.47 -0.32 -16.26
CA PRO A 78 -6.32 -0.08 -15.38
C PRO A 78 -6.30 1.33 -14.78
N SER A 79 -6.91 2.31 -15.46
CA SER A 79 -6.96 3.71 -14.99
C SER A 79 -7.83 3.92 -13.76
N SER A 80 -8.72 2.99 -13.45
CA SER A 80 -9.54 3.02 -12.22
C SER A 80 -8.96 2.16 -11.10
N VAL A 81 -7.67 1.85 -11.16
CA VAL A 81 -6.98 1.03 -10.16
C VAL A 81 -5.81 1.83 -9.60
N SER A 82 -5.84 2.07 -8.29
CA SER A 82 -4.75 2.70 -7.56
C SER A 82 -4.04 1.69 -6.68
N ILE A 83 -2.72 1.76 -6.63
CA ILE A 83 -1.88 0.87 -5.81
C ILE A 83 -1.11 1.71 -4.80
N ILE A 84 -1.17 1.32 -3.54
CA ILE A 84 -0.32 1.86 -2.48
C ILE A 84 0.49 0.71 -1.91
N ILE A 85 1.82 0.86 -1.92
CA ILE A 85 2.76 -0.13 -1.41
C ILE A 85 3.57 0.45 -0.27
N ARG A 86 3.80 -0.35 0.78
CA ARG A 86 4.69 -0.06 1.91
C ARG A 86 5.55 -1.28 2.26
N PHE A 87 6.86 -1.09 2.33
CA PHE A 87 7.81 -2.07 2.87
C PHE A 87 8.14 -1.68 4.32
N LEU A 88 7.63 -2.43 5.31
CA LEU A 88 7.50 -1.98 6.71
C LEU A 88 8.68 -2.37 7.63
N GLY A 89 9.80 -2.88 7.10
CA GLY A 89 10.86 -3.52 7.90
C GLY A 89 12.22 -2.78 8.03
N VAL A 90 12.29 -1.45 7.84
CA VAL A 90 13.59 -0.75 7.69
C VAL A 90 14.17 -0.17 8.99
N THR A 91 13.44 -0.13 10.12
CA THR A 91 13.99 0.44 11.37
C THR A 91 13.62 -0.32 12.66
N PRO A 92 14.60 -0.67 13.53
CA PRO A 92 14.39 -1.47 14.74
C PRO A 92 14.07 -0.63 16.00
N LEU A 93 13.16 0.33 15.91
CA LEU A 93 12.72 1.10 17.09
C LEU A 93 11.20 1.08 17.19
N SER A 94 10.73 0.40 18.25
CA SER A 94 9.35 0.30 18.75
C SER A 94 8.24 1.00 17.94
N SER A 95 7.33 0.20 17.40
CA SER A 95 5.87 0.38 17.53
C SER A 95 5.25 1.69 17.02
N ASP A 96 5.64 2.20 15.86
CA ASP A 96 4.92 3.34 15.29
C ASP A 96 4.33 3.10 13.90
N ILE A 97 3.39 2.15 13.85
CA ILE A 97 2.47 1.95 12.73
C ILE A 97 1.74 3.24 12.33
N ARG A 98 1.67 4.24 13.22
CA ARG A 98 1.00 5.52 12.92
C ARG A 98 1.67 6.21 11.75
N ARG A 99 3.00 6.19 11.63
CA ARG A 99 3.69 6.85 10.51
C ARG A 99 3.28 6.28 9.15
N PRO A 100 3.40 4.96 8.90
CA PRO A 100 2.86 4.36 7.67
C PRO A 100 1.36 4.64 7.49
N LEU A 101 0.54 4.56 8.54
CA LEU A 101 -0.89 4.85 8.44
C LEU A 101 -1.17 6.30 8.03
N MET A 102 -0.46 7.26 8.62
CA MET A 102 -0.56 8.68 8.28
C MET A 102 -0.18 8.92 6.82
N SER A 103 0.91 8.33 6.35
CA SER A 103 1.35 8.50 4.96
C SER A 103 0.40 7.84 3.96
N ILE A 104 -0.17 6.67 4.30
CA ILE A 104 -1.21 6.00 3.49
C ILE A 104 -2.47 6.88 3.42
N ILE A 105 -2.94 7.41 4.55
CA ILE A 105 -4.09 8.33 4.60
C ILE A 105 -3.84 9.54 3.70
N GLN A 106 -2.67 10.16 3.81
CA GLN A 106 -2.31 11.31 2.97
C GLN A 106 -2.25 10.94 1.49
N GLN A 107 -1.70 9.77 1.13
CA GLN A 107 -1.63 9.30 -0.24
C GLN A 107 -3.03 9.00 -0.83
N ILE A 108 -3.93 8.39 -0.06
CA ILE A 108 -5.34 8.19 -0.45
C ILE A 108 -6.01 9.53 -0.72
N CYS A 109 -5.87 10.50 0.18
CA CYS A 109 -6.43 11.85 0.01
C CYS A 109 -5.94 12.51 -1.29
N ILE A 110 -4.66 12.34 -1.65
CA ILE A 110 -4.11 12.88 -2.90
C ILE A 110 -4.69 12.15 -4.12
N LEU A 111 -4.71 10.81 -4.11
CA LEU A 111 -5.19 10.01 -5.25
C LEU A 111 -6.65 10.30 -5.59
N TYR A 112 -7.50 10.41 -4.58
CA TYR A 112 -8.95 10.56 -4.75
C TYR A 112 -9.46 11.98 -4.51
N HIS A 113 -8.55 12.96 -4.31
CA HIS A 113 -8.89 14.35 -4.00
C HIS A 113 -9.83 14.49 -2.79
N LEU A 114 -9.62 13.66 -1.77
CA LEU A 114 -10.43 13.60 -0.55
C LEU A 114 -9.82 14.44 0.57
N ALA A 115 -10.64 14.76 1.57
CA ALA A 115 -10.20 15.35 2.82
C ALA A 115 -10.49 14.37 3.98
N PRO A 116 -9.57 14.21 4.94
CA PRO A 116 -9.81 13.36 6.09
C PRO A 116 -10.85 14.00 7.02
N LEU A 117 -11.60 13.17 7.76
CA LEU A 117 -12.62 13.61 8.71
C LEU A 117 -12.06 14.55 9.80
N SER A 118 -10.79 14.40 10.14
CA SER A 118 -10.04 15.32 11.00
C SER A 118 -8.58 15.47 10.52
N PRO A 119 -7.90 16.58 10.87
CA PRO A 119 -6.51 16.77 10.49
C PRO A 119 -5.60 15.69 11.10
N VAL A 120 -4.81 15.05 10.25
CA VAL A 120 -3.78 14.09 10.66
C VAL A 120 -2.52 14.83 11.11
N GLN A 121 -2.09 14.61 12.35
CA GLN A 121 -0.95 15.26 13.01
C GLN A 121 -0.10 14.24 13.76
N ASP A 122 1.12 14.60 14.17
CA ASP A 122 2.03 13.68 14.88
C ASP A 122 1.47 13.19 16.23
N SER A 123 0.56 13.96 16.82
CA SER A 123 -0.18 13.61 18.05
C SER A 123 -1.40 12.71 17.80
N THR A 124 -1.82 12.51 16.54
CA THR A 124 -2.97 11.65 16.23
C THR A 124 -2.67 10.21 16.67
N THR A 125 -3.62 9.63 17.38
CA THR A 125 -3.54 8.28 17.93
C THR A 125 -3.84 7.22 16.87
N THR A 126 -3.41 5.97 17.11
CA THR A 126 -3.69 4.86 16.19
C THR A 126 -5.19 4.65 15.96
N GLU A 127 -6.03 4.82 16.98
CA GLU A 127 -7.48 4.63 16.84
C GLU A 127 -8.16 5.75 16.06
N GLU A 128 -7.68 6.98 16.20
CA GLU A 128 -8.11 8.10 15.35
C GLU A 128 -7.71 7.84 13.89
N LEU A 129 -6.47 7.40 13.64
CA LEU A 129 -6.02 7.06 12.29
C LEU A 129 -6.84 5.94 11.66
N LYS A 130 -7.18 4.91 12.43
CA LYS A 130 -8.07 3.83 12.00
C LYS A 130 -9.45 4.37 11.61
N THR A 131 -10.02 5.25 12.43
CA THR A 131 -11.33 5.87 12.17
C THR A 131 -11.29 6.73 10.90
N ILE A 132 -10.25 7.54 10.73
CA ILE A 132 -10.04 8.37 9.54
C ILE A 132 -9.90 7.49 8.30
N LEU A 133 -9.08 6.44 8.37
CA LEU A 133 -8.86 5.52 7.24
C LEU A 133 -10.13 4.79 6.82
N GLN A 134 -10.91 4.28 7.80
CA GLN A 134 -12.21 3.67 7.54
C GLN A 134 -13.17 4.65 6.86
N ASN A 135 -13.22 5.89 7.32
CA ASN A 135 -14.04 6.92 6.70
C ASN A 135 -13.61 7.24 5.26
N LEU A 136 -12.30 7.25 4.98
CA LEU A 136 -11.79 7.46 3.61
C LEU A 136 -12.15 6.29 2.68
N PHE A 137 -12.06 5.05 3.15
CA PHE A 137 -12.47 3.89 2.33
C PHE A 137 -13.93 3.97 1.88
N MET A 138 -14.82 4.51 2.72
CA MET A 138 -16.24 4.71 2.36
C MET A 138 -16.46 5.84 1.34
N GLN A 139 -15.46 6.69 1.11
CA GLN A 139 -15.53 7.81 0.16
C GLN A 139 -14.87 7.49 -1.19
N ILE A 140 -14.13 6.38 -1.30
CA ILE A 140 -13.56 5.95 -2.58
C ILE A 140 -14.71 5.63 -3.54
N PRO A 141 -14.71 6.17 -4.77
CA PRO A 141 -15.76 5.89 -5.74
C PRO A 141 -15.92 4.39 -5.99
N ILE A 142 -17.16 3.91 -6.09
CA ILE A 142 -17.45 2.48 -6.33
C ILE A 142 -16.88 2.00 -7.68
N SER A 143 -16.60 2.92 -8.61
CA SER A 143 -15.95 2.64 -9.89
C SER A 143 -14.42 2.48 -9.80
N GLU A 144 -13.82 2.83 -8.66
CA GLU A 144 -12.39 2.80 -8.41
C GLU A 144 -12.01 1.63 -7.51
N GLN A 145 -10.85 1.04 -7.76
CA GLN A 145 -10.28 -0.03 -6.95
C GLN A 145 -8.98 0.45 -6.30
N LEU A 146 -8.94 0.45 -4.95
CA LEU A 146 -7.71 0.65 -4.20
C LEU A 146 -7.10 -0.70 -3.82
N ILE A 147 -5.81 -0.88 -4.09
CA ILE A 147 -5.04 -2.06 -3.70
C ILE A 147 -3.93 -1.61 -2.73
N LEU A 148 -3.97 -2.15 -1.51
CA LEU A 148 -2.97 -1.89 -0.48
C LEU A 148 -2.05 -3.11 -0.36
N LEU A 149 -0.75 -2.91 -0.52
CA LEU A 149 0.27 -3.94 -0.41
C LEU A 149 1.23 -3.62 0.74
N PHE A 150 1.40 -4.56 1.65
CA PHE A 150 2.25 -4.42 2.84
C PHE A 150 3.25 -5.56 2.92
N ASP A 151 4.54 -5.22 2.99
CA ASP A 151 5.62 -6.19 3.12
C ASP A 151 6.27 -6.05 4.50
N SER A 152 6.78 -7.17 5.03
CA SER A 152 7.47 -7.23 6.33
C SER A 152 6.58 -6.81 7.51
N ILE A 153 5.34 -7.31 7.54
CA ILE A 153 4.49 -7.30 8.74
C ILE A 153 4.91 -8.51 9.59
N ASP A 154 5.93 -8.34 10.42
CA ASP A 154 6.34 -9.31 11.45
C ASP A 154 5.83 -8.89 12.84
#